data_AF-A0A7K0CMH6-F1
#
_entry.id   AF-A0A7K0CMH6-F1
#
_cell.length_a   1.000
_cell.length_b   1.000
_cell.length_c   1.000
_cell.angle_alpha   90.00
_cell.angle_beta   90.00
_cell.angle_gamma   90.00
#
_symmetry.space_group_name_H-M   'P 1'
#
loop_
_entity.id
_entity.type
_entity.pdbx_description
1 polymer ?
#
loop_
_entity_poly.entity_id
_entity_poly.type
_entity_poly.pdbx_seq_one_letter_code
_entity_poly.pdbx_strand_id
1 'polypeptide(L)'
;MIALPGDTSASYQLRPPGGGDDWRARADGATLRLVPPRVSHVVPMRRDAEYDPRADQAALSAVVHFEDGSSSETVVILTAVQLEHWYAQIGRLLASRDAVRQRR
;
A
#
# COMPACT_ATOMS: atom_id res chain seq x y z
N MET A 1 5.14 9.87 -30.13
CA MET A 1 6.22 8.93 -30.52
C MET A 1 7.31 9.07 -29.47
N ILE A 2 7.54 8.05 -28.64
CA ILE A 2 8.61 8.05 -27.63
C ILE A 2 9.85 7.53 -28.34
N ALA A 3 10.85 8.38 -28.54
CA ALA A 3 12.16 7.91 -28.96
C ALA A 3 12.88 7.37 -27.72
N LEU A 4 13.00 6.05 -27.61
CA LEU A 4 13.87 5.44 -26.60
C LEU A 4 15.33 5.81 -26.96
N PRO A 5 16.12 6.36 -26.02
CA PRO A 5 17.52 6.63 -26.29
C PRO A 5 18.26 5.33 -26.60
N GLY A 6 19.08 5.34 -27.65
CA GLY A 6 20.13 4.33 -27.83
C GLY A 6 21.23 4.48 -26.78
N ASP A 7 22.06 3.45 -26.62
CA ASP A 7 23.14 3.26 -25.64
C ASP A 7 24.14 4.44 -25.48
N THR A 8 24.07 5.48 -26.32
CA THR A 8 24.97 6.63 -26.33
C THR A 8 24.33 7.94 -25.87
N SER A 9 23.04 7.99 -25.55
CA SER A 9 22.37 9.23 -25.15
C SER A 9 22.33 9.39 -23.63
N ALA A 10 23.11 10.32 -23.10
CA ALA A 10 23.20 10.66 -21.68
C ALA A 10 21.94 11.35 -21.10
N SER A 11 20.88 11.54 -21.90
CA SER A 11 19.65 12.21 -21.46
C SER A 11 18.38 11.69 -22.14
N TYR A 12 17.31 11.55 -21.36
CA TYR A 12 15.94 11.40 -21.85
C TYR A 12 15.41 12.75 -22.35
N GLN A 13 14.76 12.77 -23.52
CA GLN A 13 14.08 13.95 -24.06
C GLN A 13 12.60 13.62 -24.30
N LEU A 14 11.70 14.43 -23.74
CA LEU A 14 10.26 14.31 -23.95
C LEU A 14 9.70 15.59 -24.57
N ARG A 15 8.95 15.43 -25.66
CA ARG A 15 8.19 16.51 -26.30
C ARG A 15 6.74 16.46 -25.84
N PRO A 16 6.21 17.51 -25.19
CA PRO A 16 4.81 17.56 -24.83
C PRO A 16 3.91 17.56 -26.08
N PRO A 17 2.84 16.75 -26.13
CA PRO A 17 1.84 16.88 -27.17
C PRO A 17 1.15 18.24 -27.02
N GLY A 18 1.43 19.16 -27.96
CA GLY A 18 0.95 20.56 -27.90
C GLY A 18 2.05 21.61 -28.08
N GLY A 19 3.33 21.23 -28.19
CA GLY A 19 4.40 22.15 -28.58
C GLY A 19 4.90 23.05 -27.45
N GLY A 20 5.10 22.48 -26.25
CA GLY A 20 5.82 23.14 -25.15
C GLY A 20 7.33 22.84 -25.18
N ASP A 21 8.07 23.43 -24.26
CA ASP A 21 9.52 23.24 -24.13
C ASP A 21 9.90 21.77 -23.99
N ASP A 22 10.95 21.36 -24.71
CA ASP A 22 11.50 20.00 -24.66
C ASP A 22 12.01 19.71 -23.23
N TRP A 23 11.40 18.73 -22.55
CA TRP A 23 11.86 18.29 -21.23
C TRP A 23 13.10 17.41 -21.35
N ARG A 24 14.11 17.64 -20.50
CA ARG A 24 15.36 16.87 -20.46
C ARG A 24 15.68 16.39 -19.05
N ALA A 25 16.04 15.12 -18.91
CA ALA A 25 16.68 14.60 -17.70
C ALA A 25 17.86 13.71 -18.04
N ARG A 26 18.82 13.60 -17.13
CA ARG A 26 19.93 12.64 -17.25
C ARG A 26 19.38 11.22 -17.35
N ALA A 27 20.00 10.40 -18.18
CA ALA A 27 19.65 8.99 -18.36
C ALA A 27 20.12 8.09 -17.19
N ASP A 28 20.33 8.66 -16.01
CA ASP A 28 20.76 7.97 -14.80
C ASP A 28 19.59 7.55 -13.90
N GLY A 29 18.35 7.81 -14.34
CA GLY A 29 17.15 7.41 -13.61
C GLY A 29 16.90 8.20 -12.32
N ALA A 30 17.76 9.16 -11.95
CA ALA A 30 17.64 9.92 -10.70
C ALA A 30 16.38 10.79 -10.62
N THR A 31 15.74 11.05 -11.78
CA THR A 31 14.50 11.81 -11.89
C THR A 31 13.25 10.92 -11.96
N LEU A 32 13.41 9.59 -12.06
CA LEU A 32 12.30 8.65 -12.07
C LEU A 32 11.79 8.49 -10.63
N ARG A 33 10.53 8.87 -10.41
CA ARG A 33 9.83 8.45 -9.19
C ARG A 33 9.44 6.99 -9.38
N LEU A 34 9.87 6.12 -8.47
CA LEU A 34 9.39 4.75 -8.42
C LEU A 34 7.86 4.81 -8.31
N VAL A 35 7.18 4.14 -9.24
CA VAL A 35 5.75 3.91 -9.11
C VAL A 35 5.58 2.96 -7.92
N PRO A 36 4.86 3.36 -6.87
CA PRO A 36 4.63 2.47 -5.74
C PRO A 36 3.94 1.20 -6.26
N PRO A 37 4.45 0.01 -5.93
CA PRO A 37 3.83 -1.22 -6.37
C PRO A 37 2.41 -1.33 -5.79
N ARG A 38 1.52 -2.00 -6.52
CA ARG A 38 0.12 -2.17 -6.08
C ARG A 38 0.07 -3.04 -4.84
N VAL A 39 -0.76 -2.66 -3.88
CA VAL A 39 -1.01 -3.45 -2.67
C VAL A 39 -1.86 -4.67 -3.02
N SER A 40 -1.41 -5.86 -2.62
CA SER A 40 -2.16 -7.10 -2.77
C SER A 40 -3.02 -7.40 -1.54
N HIS A 41 -2.43 -7.34 -0.34
CA HIS A 41 -3.14 -7.56 0.92
C HIS A 41 -2.38 -6.98 2.11
N VAL A 42 -3.07 -6.88 3.24
CA VAL A 42 -2.51 -6.41 4.52
C VAL A 42 -2.71 -7.48 5.58
N VAL A 43 -1.66 -7.78 6.34
CA VAL A 43 -1.67 -8.77 7.42
C VAL A 43 -1.45 -8.06 8.75
N PRO A 44 -2.45 -8.00 9.65
CA PRO A 44 -2.25 -7.51 11.00
C PRO A 44 -1.22 -8.38 11.75
N MET A 45 -0.28 -7.74 12.44
CA MET A 45 0.73 -8.41 13.23
C MET A 45 0.19 -8.76 14.63
N ARG A 46 0.70 -9.84 15.23
CA ARG A 46 0.24 -10.37 16.52
C ARG A 46 0.49 -9.46 17.73
N ARG A 47 1.15 -8.30 17.57
CA ARG A 47 1.46 -7.41 18.70
C ARG A 47 0.22 -6.63 19.12
N ASP A 48 0.18 -6.25 20.39
CA ASP A 48 -0.98 -5.64 21.02
C ASP A 48 -1.39 -4.37 20.27
N ALA A 49 -2.68 -4.26 19.96
CA ALA A 49 -3.26 -3.03 19.44
C ALA A 49 -3.20 -1.96 20.53
N GLU A 50 -2.82 -0.74 20.15
CA GLU A 50 -2.80 0.40 21.05
C GLU A 50 -4.07 1.25 20.82
N TYR A 51 -4.62 1.85 21.87
CA TYR A 51 -5.72 2.80 21.75
C TYR A 51 -5.25 4.16 22.26
N ASP A 52 -5.31 5.17 21.40
CA ASP A 52 -5.03 6.56 21.74
C ASP A 52 -6.34 7.29 22.09
N PRO A 53 -6.59 7.57 23.38
CA PRO A 53 -7.80 8.28 23.79
C PRO A 53 -7.81 9.76 23.39
N ARG A 54 -6.66 10.35 23.02
CA ARG A 54 -6.60 11.75 22.56
C ARG A 54 -7.03 11.87 21.11
N ALA A 55 -6.67 10.89 20.28
CA ALA A 55 -7.04 10.83 18.87
C ALA A 55 -8.36 10.08 18.61
N ASP A 56 -8.90 9.40 19.63
CA ASP A 56 -10.05 8.49 19.54
C ASP A 56 -9.85 7.40 18.45
N GLN A 57 -8.66 6.81 18.48
CA GLN A 57 -8.19 5.88 17.44
C GLN A 57 -7.48 4.68 18.04
N ALA A 58 -7.66 3.52 17.40
CA ALA A 58 -6.84 2.34 17.62
C ALA A 58 -5.76 2.22 16.55
N ALA A 59 -4.58 1.76 16.96
CA ALA A 59 -3.43 1.49 16.12
C ALA A 59 -3.05 0.01 16.21
N LEU A 60 -2.87 -0.64 15.06
CA LEU A 60 -2.48 -2.04 14.98
C LEU A 60 -1.35 -2.18 13.97
N SER A 61 -0.19 -2.69 14.41
CA SER A 61 0.91 -2.99 13.50
C SER A 61 0.48 -3.99 12.43
N ALA A 62 0.91 -3.79 11.21
CA ALA A 62 0.58 -4.64 10.07
C ALA A 62 1.73 -4.70 9.06
N VAL A 63 1.69 -5.70 8.19
CA VAL A 63 2.55 -5.80 7.02
C VAL A 63 1.69 -5.63 5.77
N VAL A 64 2.08 -4.70 4.90
CA VAL A 64 1.51 -4.56 3.56
C VAL A 64 2.32 -5.42 2.61
N HIS A 65 1.63 -6.28 1.87
CA HIS A 65 2.23 -7.06 0.79
C HIS A 65 1.86 -6.43 -0.55
N PHE A 66 2.82 -6.40 -1.46
CA PHE A 66 2.67 -5.83 -2.79
C PHE A 66 2.60 -6.92 -3.86
N GLU A 67 2.07 -6.60 -5.05
CA GLU A 67 1.95 -7.53 -6.18
C GLU A 67 3.30 -8.00 -6.73
N ASP A 68 4.36 -7.21 -6.56
CA ASP A 68 5.72 -7.56 -6.96
C ASP A 68 6.44 -8.52 -5.99
N GLY A 69 5.73 -8.97 -4.95
CA GLY A 69 6.25 -9.86 -3.91
C GLY A 69 7.00 -9.15 -2.77
N SER A 70 7.21 -7.84 -2.86
CA SER A 70 7.79 -7.06 -1.76
C SER A 70 6.79 -6.86 -0.62
N SER A 71 7.30 -6.45 0.55
CA SER A 71 6.47 -6.11 1.70
C SER A 71 7.05 -4.94 2.50
N SER A 72 6.19 -4.30 3.29
CA SER A 72 6.57 -3.17 4.15
C SER A 72 5.76 -3.18 5.45
N GLU A 73 6.44 -2.92 6.58
CA GLU A 73 5.78 -2.72 7.87
C GLU A 73 5.00 -1.40 7.89
N THR A 74 3.83 -1.42 8.52
CA THR A 74 2.93 -0.28 8.63
C THR A 74 2.08 -0.35 9.89
N VAL A 75 1.19 0.63 10.07
CA VAL A 75 0.18 0.66 11.12
C VAL A 75 -1.19 0.87 10.49
N VAL A 76 -2.15 0.02 10.84
CA VAL A 76 -3.57 0.23 10.56
C VAL A 76 -4.13 1.12 11.66
N ILE A 77 -4.68 2.26 11.26
CA ILE A 77 -5.37 3.19 12.16
C ILE A 77 -6.87 3.04 11.95
N LEU A 78 -7.60 2.83 13.03
CA LEU A 78 -9.06 2.72 13.05
C LEU A 78 -9.62 3.81 13.95
N THR A 79 -10.62 4.54 13.50
CA THR A 79 -11.46 5.36 14.40
C THR A 79 -12.27 4.45 15.34
N ALA A 80 -12.81 4.99 16.43
CA ALA A 80 -13.69 4.24 17.33
C ALA A 80 -14.85 3.54 16.60
N VAL A 81 -15.53 4.24 15.69
CA VAL A 81 -16.63 3.66 14.89
C VAL A 81 -16.14 2.52 13.99
N GLN A 82 -14.96 2.66 13.39
CA GLN A 82 -14.38 1.58 12.59
C GLN A 82 -13.99 0.38 13.45
N LEU A 83 -13.47 0.63 14.66
CA LEU A 83 -13.12 -0.41 15.62
C LEU A 83 -14.35 -1.22 16.04
N GLU A 84 -15.46 -0.57 16.36
CA GLU A 84 -16.74 -1.23 16.69
C GLU A 84 -17.25 -2.09 15.53
N HIS A 85 -17.23 -1.55 14.30
CA HIS A 85 -17.61 -2.31 13.12
C HIS A 85 -16.71 -3.54 12.89
N TRP A 86 -15.41 -3.39 13.06
CA TRP A 86 -14.46 -4.51 12.93
C TRP A 86 -14.71 -5.59 13.97
N TYR A 87 -14.91 -5.20 15.24
CA TYR A 87 -15.24 -6.14 16.31
C TYR A 87 -16.48 -6.98 15.96
N ALA A 88 -17.55 -6.34 15.50
CA ALA A 88 -18.78 -7.03 15.13
C ALA A 88 -18.60 -7.98 13.93
N GLN A 89 -17.86 -7.57 12.89
CA GLN A 89 -17.61 -8.42 11.71
C GLN A 89 -16.74 -9.62 12.05
N ILE A 90 -15.62 -9.39 12.76
CA ILE A 90 -14.69 -10.45 13.17
C ILE A 90 -15.39 -11.44 14.11
N GLY A 91 -16.19 -10.96 15.06
CA GLY A 91 -16.98 -11.81 15.95
C GLY A 91 -17.91 -12.75 15.19
N ARG A 92 -18.60 -12.26 14.14
CA ARG A 92 -19.44 -13.11 13.28
C ARG A 92 -18.65 -14.16 12.51
N LEU A 93 -17.47 -13.81 12.00
CA LEU A 93 -16.60 -14.76 11.31
C LEU A 93 -16.11 -15.88 12.24
N LEU A 94 -15.73 -15.53 13.48
CA LEU A 94 -15.31 -16.50 14.50
C LEU A 94 -16.46 -17.43 14.89
N ALA A 95 -17.65 -16.89 15.14
CA ALA A 95 -18.84 -17.70 15.43
C ALA A 95 -19.16 -18.68 14.29
N SER A 96 -19.05 -18.22 13.04
CA SER A 96 -19.26 -19.05 11.85
C SER A 96 -18.23 -20.18 11.74
N ARG A 97 -16.95 -19.88 11.99
CA ARG A 97 -15.86 -20.88 12.06
C ARG A 97 -16.14 -21.94 13.12
N ASP A 98 -16.56 -21.53 14.30
CA ASP A 98 -16.77 -22.44 15.43
C ASP A 98 -17.99 -23.36 15.19
N ALA A 99 -19.05 -22.84 14.57
CA ALA A 99 -20.19 -23.66 14.14
C ALA A 99 -19.80 -24.75 13.12
N VAL A 100 -18.89 -24.45 12.19
CA VAL A 100 -18.35 -25.46 11.24
C VAL A 100 -17.53 -26.53 11.97
N ARG A 101 -16.75 -26.15 12.98
CA ARG A 101 -15.93 -27.08 13.75
C ARG A 101 -16.74 -28.04 14.61
N GLN A 102 -17.84 -27.57 15.19
CA GLN A 102 -18.73 -28.40 16.02
C GLN A 102 -19.56 -29.43 15.22
N ARG A 103 -19.61 -29.29 13.89
CA ARG A 103 -20.30 -30.22 12.98
C ARG A 103 -19.38 -31.33 12.43
N ARG A 104 -18.09 -31.29 12.76
CA ARG A 104 -17.11 -32.34 12.41
C ARG A 104 -16.89 -33.25 13.61
#